data_AF-A0A540WLT7-F1
#
_entry.id   AF-A0A540WLT7-F1
#
_cell.length_a   1.000
_cell.length_b   1.000
_cell.length_c   1.000
_cell.angle_alpha   90.00
_cell.angle_beta   90.00
_cell.angle_gamma   90.00
#
_symmetry.space_group_name_H-M   'P 1'
#
loop_
_entity.id
_entity.type
_entity.pdbx_description
1 polymer ?
#
loop_
_entity_poly.entity_id
_entity_poly.type
_entity_poly.pdbx_seq_one_letter_code
_entity_poly.pdbx_strand_id
1 'polypeptide(L)'
;MRLLQLSLAAVLCLSVTSAQAQTDTPPLDYARTIRESEMVFVPYMGMDRGPVFYTQYVQIPTDSVATVAGMRRLFVNLHPTAHTQDLYNGFITRHGITDARLLPLPSAGSCQPSAGIADLLKGMPTNYRPAVVGGNYPLVCGLSVHFFPADEAMVRAHIAANPVITLRASVPLCATNSPLLNVPAINQRLVTDGVLQTTPNLGVGGNSWNVLFESAKLAQLSPSLFVTSDPQVGWETYIKSFTLNLTAQTATMSPAAASNSAAICTPTPLVINFG
;
A
#
# COMPACT_ATOMS: atom_id res chain seq x y z
N MET A 1 -24.09 -32.17 63.62
CA MET A 1 -23.03 -31.17 63.89
C MET A 1 -22.36 -30.79 62.57
N ARG A 2 -22.27 -29.48 62.29
CA ARG A 2 -21.37 -28.77 61.36
C ARG A 2 -21.62 -29.00 59.84
N LEU A 3 -22.29 -28.05 59.18
CA LEU A 3 -21.77 -26.80 58.55
C LEU A 3 -21.08 -27.10 57.21
N LEU A 4 -21.78 -26.86 56.09
CA LEU A 4 -21.69 -25.65 55.25
C LEU A 4 -20.28 -25.43 54.67
N GLN A 5 -20.15 -25.57 53.36
CA GLN A 5 -19.64 -24.50 52.48
C GLN A 5 -19.93 -24.81 51.01
N LEU A 6 -20.88 -24.05 50.45
CA LEU A 6 -21.07 -23.89 49.01
C LEU A 6 -19.86 -23.13 48.45
N SER A 7 -19.18 -23.72 47.47
CA SER A 7 -18.23 -23.00 46.62
C SER A 7 -18.85 -22.82 45.24
N LEU A 8 -19.59 -21.72 45.11
CA LEU A 8 -20.17 -21.24 43.87
C LEU A 8 -19.03 -20.72 42.97
N ALA A 9 -18.47 -21.59 42.13
CA ALA A 9 -17.51 -21.18 41.10
C ALA A 9 -18.28 -20.61 39.91
N ALA A 10 -18.67 -19.33 40.02
CA ALA A 10 -19.11 -18.54 38.88
C ALA A 10 -17.91 -18.32 37.94
N VAL A 11 -17.80 -19.18 36.92
CA VAL A 11 -16.92 -18.93 35.78
C VAL A 11 -17.56 -17.78 34.99
N LEU A 12 -17.14 -16.55 35.30
CA LEU A 12 -17.32 -15.42 34.40
C LEU A 12 -16.58 -15.74 33.10
N CYS A 13 -17.31 -16.22 32.10
CA CYS A 13 -16.92 -16.09 30.71
C CYS A 13 -16.89 -14.59 30.39
N LEU A 14 -15.74 -13.96 30.62
CA LEU A 14 -15.38 -12.72 29.95
C LEU A 14 -15.28 -13.07 28.46
N SER A 15 -16.37 -12.83 27.74
CA SER A 15 -16.34 -12.71 26.28
C SER A 15 -15.40 -11.55 25.96
N VAL A 16 -14.13 -11.90 25.71
CA VAL A 16 -13.19 -11.05 25.03
C VAL A 16 -13.81 -10.79 23.67
N THR A 17 -14.52 -9.68 23.53
CA THR A 17 -14.74 -9.09 22.22
C THR A 17 -13.34 -8.84 21.69
N SER A 18 -12.92 -9.67 20.74
CA SER A 18 -11.82 -9.32 19.86
C SER A 18 -12.17 -7.94 19.31
N ALA A 19 -11.47 -6.92 19.80
CA ALA A 19 -11.35 -5.68 19.08
C ALA A 19 -10.69 -6.05 17.75
N GLN A 20 -11.51 -6.35 16.74
CA GLN A 20 -11.03 -6.33 15.37
C GLN A 20 -10.64 -4.88 15.13
N ALA A 21 -9.34 -4.61 15.29
CA ALA A 21 -8.73 -3.44 14.68
C ALA A 21 -9.21 -3.45 13.23
N GLN A 22 -9.85 -2.37 12.84
CA GLN A 22 -10.37 -2.13 11.50
C GLN A 22 -9.18 -2.18 10.52
N THR A 23 -8.86 -3.38 10.03
CA THR A 23 -7.69 -3.65 9.18
C THR A 23 -7.94 -3.36 7.71
N ASP A 24 -9.16 -2.97 7.33
CA ASP A 24 -9.43 -2.53 5.97
C ASP A 24 -8.98 -1.08 5.82
N THR A 25 -7.79 -0.90 5.24
CA THR A 25 -7.36 0.41 4.76
C THR A 25 -8.46 0.93 3.81
N PRO A 26 -9.04 2.12 4.04
CA PRO A 26 -10.14 2.59 3.22
C PRO A 26 -9.72 2.72 1.75
N PRO A 27 -10.66 2.66 0.80
CA PRO A 27 -10.34 2.84 -0.62
C PRO A 27 -9.64 4.17 -0.89
N LEU A 28 -8.78 4.21 -1.91
CA LEU A 28 -8.13 5.43 -2.38
C LEU A 28 -9.09 6.27 -3.22
N ASP A 29 -9.03 7.58 -3.03
CA ASP A 29 -9.78 8.60 -3.73
C ASP A 29 -8.90 9.26 -4.81
N TYR A 30 -8.88 8.65 -5.98
CA TYR A 30 -8.04 9.11 -7.09
C TYR A 30 -8.49 10.47 -7.64
N ALA A 31 -9.75 10.87 -7.45
CA ALA A 31 -10.25 12.17 -7.91
C ALA A 31 -9.60 13.34 -7.16
N ARG A 32 -9.24 13.12 -5.89
CA ARG A 32 -8.50 14.07 -5.05
C ARG A 32 -6.98 13.86 -5.07
N THR A 33 -6.43 13.21 -6.11
CA THR A 33 -4.98 13.05 -6.24
C THR A 33 -4.30 14.41 -6.37
N ILE A 34 -3.26 14.65 -5.59
CA ILE A 34 -2.42 15.85 -5.66
C ILE A 34 -1.06 15.45 -6.23
N ARG A 35 -0.57 16.21 -7.21
CA ARG A 35 0.76 16.03 -7.81
C ARG A 35 1.51 17.33 -7.75
N GLU A 36 2.58 17.38 -6.95
CA GLU A 36 3.39 18.59 -6.79
C GLU A 36 4.78 18.21 -6.27
N SER A 37 5.82 18.96 -6.63
CA SER A 37 7.14 18.86 -5.98
C SER A 37 7.68 17.42 -5.90
N GLU A 38 7.59 16.69 -7.01
CA GLU A 38 8.06 15.29 -7.12
C GLU A 38 7.30 14.30 -6.22
N MET A 39 6.15 14.70 -5.69
CA MET A 39 5.28 13.89 -4.83
C MET A 39 3.91 13.70 -5.48
N VAL A 40 3.33 12.54 -5.23
CA VAL A 40 1.97 12.17 -5.62
C VAL A 40 1.25 11.69 -4.37
N PHE A 41 0.27 12.44 -3.90
CA PHE A 41 -0.57 12.07 -2.77
C PHE A 41 -1.93 11.57 -3.29
N VAL A 42 -2.39 10.44 -2.76
CA VAL A 42 -3.73 9.92 -3.03
C VAL A 42 -4.43 9.73 -1.69
N PRO A 43 -5.44 10.55 -1.35
CA PRO A 43 -6.15 10.41 -0.07
C PRO A 43 -6.99 9.14 -0.03
N TYR A 44 -7.30 8.68 1.17
CA TYR A 44 -8.38 7.75 1.41
C TYR A 44 -9.73 8.45 1.25
N MET A 45 -10.73 7.71 0.77
CA MET A 45 -12.11 8.21 0.63
C MET A 45 -12.61 8.83 1.94
N GLY A 46 -13.09 10.08 1.86
CA GLY A 46 -13.62 10.82 3.01
C GLY A 46 -12.59 11.31 4.03
N MET A 47 -11.29 11.19 3.74
CA MET A 47 -10.20 11.61 4.64
C MET A 47 -9.19 12.49 3.90
N ASP A 48 -8.43 13.29 4.65
CA ASP A 48 -7.22 13.98 4.17
C ASP A 48 -5.94 13.19 4.54
N ARG A 49 -6.09 11.88 4.73
CA ARG A 49 -5.00 10.95 5.02
C ARG A 49 -4.81 9.98 3.86
N GLY A 50 -3.58 9.64 3.50
CA GLY A 50 -3.29 8.70 2.40
C GLY A 50 -1.80 8.51 2.13
N PRO A 51 -1.41 7.57 1.26
CA PRO A 51 -0.02 7.40 0.86
C PRO A 51 0.52 8.60 0.07
N VAL A 52 1.80 8.91 0.31
CA VAL A 52 2.62 9.77 -0.56
C VAL A 52 3.61 8.90 -1.33
N PHE A 53 3.55 8.98 -2.65
CA PHE A 53 4.52 8.40 -3.56
C PHE A 53 5.50 9.47 -4.04
N TYR A 54 6.72 9.08 -4.36
CA TYR A 54 7.77 9.99 -4.81
C TYR A 54 8.21 9.63 -6.22
N THR A 55 8.48 10.63 -7.05
CA THR A 55 8.89 10.43 -8.45
C THR A 55 10.37 10.59 -8.68
N GLN A 56 11.10 11.16 -7.72
CA GLN A 56 12.53 11.44 -7.81
C GLN A 56 13.26 10.96 -6.56
N TYR A 57 14.47 10.45 -6.78
CA TYR A 57 15.29 9.83 -5.76
C TYR A 57 16.75 10.25 -5.90
N VAL A 58 17.47 10.19 -4.79
CA VAL A 58 18.89 10.45 -4.69
C VAL A 58 19.55 9.38 -3.83
N GLN A 59 20.75 8.96 -4.22
CA GLN A 59 21.54 8.06 -3.40
C GLN A 59 22.43 8.85 -2.44
N ILE A 60 22.47 8.44 -1.18
CA ILE A 60 23.26 9.09 -0.13
C ILE A 60 24.13 8.02 0.54
N PRO A 61 25.46 8.08 0.38
CA PRO A 61 26.35 7.21 1.15
C PRO A 61 26.32 7.61 2.63
N THR A 62 26.42 6.60 3.50
CA THR A 62 26.67 6.81 4.92
C THR A 62 28.08 7.36 5.13
N ASP A 63 28.21 8.33 6.04
CA ASP A 63 29.51 8.93 6.37
C ASP A 63 30.43 7.93 7.08
N SER A 64 29.83 7.06 7.91
CA SER A 64 30.55 6.06 8.68
C SER A 64 30.86 4.82 7.86
N VAL A 65 32.11 4.36 7.98
CA VAL A 65 32.56 3.08 7.41
C VAL A 65 32.91 2.15 8.55
N ALA A 66 32.16 1.06 8.66
CA ALA A 66 32.43 -0.01 9.60
C ALA A 66 33.55 -0.92 9.10
N THR A 67 34.25 -1.59 10.00
CA THR A 67 35.19 -2.66 9.66
C THR A 67 34.53 -4.01 9.95
N VAL A 68 34.46 -4.89 8.96
CA VAL A 68 33.87 -6.24 9.06
C VAL A 68 34.85 -7.24 8.48
N ALA A 69 35.36 -8.15 9.31
CA ALA A 69 36.31 -9.20 8.90
C ALA A 69 37.52 -8.68 8.09
N GLY A 70 38.10 -7.54 8.51
CA GLY A 70 39.25 -6.90 7.84
C GLY A 70 38.89 -6.08 6.58
N MET A 71 37.63 -6.09 6.14
CA MET A 71 37.12 -5.23 5.07
C MET A 71 36.42 -4.01 5.64
N ARG A 72 36.29 -3.00 4.80
CA ARG A 72 35.50 -1.80 5.05
C ARG A 72 34.09 -2.01 4.50
N ARG A 73 33.09 -1.47 5.19
CA ARG A 73 31.68 -1.54 4.82
C ARG A 73 31.04 -0.17 4.97
N LEU A 74 30.32 0.27 3.95
CA LEU A 74 29.38 1.39 4.04
C LEU A 74 28.03 0.99 3.45
N PHE A 75 27.02 1.78 3.77
CA PHE A 75 25.73 1.74 3.09
C PHE A 75 25.58 2.93 2.16
N VAL A 76 24.99 2.68 0.99
CA VAL A 76 24.46 3.72 0.12
C VAL A 76 22.95 3.61 0.17
N ASN A 77 22.27 4.70 0.50
CA ASN A 77 20.85 4.73 0.80
C ASN A 77 20.09 5.46 -0.31
N LEU A 78 18.98 4.90 -0.79
CA LEU A 78 18.13 5.57 -1.78
C LEU A 78 17.00 6.32 -1.08
N HIS A 79 17.09 7.65 -1.09
CA HIS A 79 16.14 8.57 -0.46
C HIS A 79 15.29 9.31 -1.49
N PRO A 80 14.02 9.60 -1.21
CA PRO A 80 13.26 10.53 -2.02
C PRO A 80 13.87 11.93 -1.96
N THR A 81 14.07 12.55 -3.12
CA THR A 81 14.70 13.88 -3.22
C THR A 81 13.93 14.94 -2.43
N ALA A 82 12.60 14.86 -2.42
CA ALA A 82 11.73 15.76 -1.66
C ALA A 82 12.01 15.81 -0.14
N HIS A 83 12.54 14.73 0.47
CA HIS A 83 12.97 14.75 1.88
C HIS A 83 14.33 15.42 2.06
N THR A 84 15.21 15.29 1.08
CA THR A 84 16.56 15.87 1.12
C THR A 84 16.58 17.37 0.82
N GLN A 85 15.56 17.86 0.14
CA GLN A 85 15.38 19.26 -0.24
C GLN A 85 14.33 19.97 0.63
N ASP A 86 13.92 19.38 1.76
CA ASP A 86 12.91 19.91 2.68
C ASP A 86 11.55 20.25 2.03
N LEU A 87 11.23 19.67 0.87
CA LEU A 87 9.97 19.93 0.15
C LEU A 87 8.78 19.21 0.79
N TYR A 88 9.03 18.06 1.44
CA TYR A 88 7.99 17.21 2.01
C TYR A 88 7.12 17.95 3.05
N ASN A 89 7.73 18.59 4.05
CA ASN A 89 6.97 19.27 5.10
C ASN A 89 6.11 20.43 4.56
N GLY A 90 6.64 21.15 3.55
CA GLY A 90 5.92 22.21 2.85
C GLY A 90 4.71 21.67 2.08
N PHE A 91 4.87 20.55 1.38
CA PHE A 91 3.79 19.87 0.66
C PHE A 91 2.68 19.40 1.60
N ILE A 92 3.04 18.71 2.70
CA ILE A 92 2.08 18.25 3.72
C ILE A 92 1.28 19.42 4.29
N THR A 93 1.97 20.48 4.71
CA THR A 93 1.34 21.64 5.37
C THR A 93 0.47 22.44 4.41
N ARG A 94 0.94 22.67 3.17
CA ARG A 94 0.21 23.48 2.17
C ARG A 94 -1.11 22.85 1.78
N HIS A 95 -1.15 21.53 1.65
CA HIS A 95 -2.37 20.80 1.27
C HIS A 95 -3.19 20.32 2.47
N GLY A 96 -2.73 20.55 3.70
CA GLY A 96 -3.43 20.12 4.92
C GLY A 96 -3.60 18.60 5.03
N ILE A 97 -2.67 17.83 4.46
CA ILE A 97 -2.79 16.37 4.34
C ILE A 97 -2.05 15.63 5.46
N THR A 98 -2.35 14.35 5.64
CA THR A 98 -1.66 13.43 6.56
C THR A 98 -1.09 12.25 5.78
N ASP A 99 0.24 12.13 5.72
CA ASP A 99 0.86 10.95 5.10
C ASP A 99 0.61 9.69 5.95
N ALA A 100 0.14 8.62 5.30
CA ALA A 100 0.00 7.31 5.90
C ALA A 100 1.36 6.67 6.24
N ARG A 101 2.47 7.23 5.76
CA ARG A 101 3.86 6.78 5.95
C ARG A 101 4.06 5.31 5.58
N LEU A 102 3.35 4.89 4.53
CA LEU A 102 3.55 3.58 3.93
C LEU A 102 4.88 3.60 3.16
N LEU A 103 5.52 2.43 3.06
CA LEU A 103 6.70 2.32 2.20
C LEU A 103 6.31 2.83 0.79
N PRO A 104 7.10 3.77 0.23
CA PRO A 104 6.69 4.52 -0.95
C PRO A 104 6.59 3.68 -2.22
N LEU A 105 7.02 2.41 -2.18
CA LEU A 105 6.88 1.46 -3.28
C LEU A 105 6.24 0.17 -2.77
N PRO A 106 5.16 -0.32 -3.42
CA PRO A 106 4.65 -1.66 -3.15
C PRO A 106 5.69 -2.71 -3.56
N SER A 107 5.55 -3.92 -2.99
CA SER A 107 6.44 -5.10 -3.10
C SER A 107 6.89 -5.55 -4.50
N ALA A 108 6.41 -4.91 -5.58
CA ALA A 108 6.76 -5.19 -6.98
C ALA A 108 7.88 -4.30 -7.56
N GLY A 109 8.47 -3.39 -6.77
CA GLY A 109 9.67 -2.65 -7.15
C GLY A 109 10.91 -3.19 -6.43
N SER A 110 11.95 -3.58 -7.16
CA SER A 110 13.20 -4.06 -6.56
C SER A 110 14.33 -3.09 -6.84
N CYS A 111 14.99 -2.62 -5.80
CA CYS A 111 16.31 -2.05 -5.97
C CYS A 111 17.29 -3.16 -6.37
N GLN A 112 18.29 -2.81 -7.19
CA GLN A 112 19.38 -3.69 -7.58
C GLN A 112 20.71 -2.91 -7.55
N PRO A 113 21.86 -3.56 -7.26
CA PRO A 113 23.15 -2.94 -7.48
C PRO A 113 23.30 -2.59 -8.97
N SER A 114 23.84 -1.42 -9.29
CA SER A 114 24.15 -1.08 -10.69
C SER A 114 25.26 -1.97 -11.24
N ALA A 115 25.32 -2.12 -12.57
CA ALA A 115 26.39 -2.88 -13.22
C ALA A 115 27.78 -2.32 -12.87
N GLY A 116 27.91 -0.99 -12.79
CA GLY A 116 29.19 -0.33 -12.49
C GLY A 116 29.77 -0.71 -11.12
N ILE A 117 28.95 -0.69 -10.07
CA ILE A 117 29.42 -1.09 -8.72
C ILE A 117 29.63 -2.60 -8.61
N ALA A 118 28.81 -3.40 -9.31
CA ALA A 118 28.96 -4.85 -9.36
C ALA A 118 30.28 -5.24 -10.04
N ASP A 119 30.63 -4.58 -11.14
CA ASP A 119 31.87 -4.81 -11.88
C ASP A 119 33.11 -4.34 -11.12
N LEU A 120 33.02 -3.17 -10.47
CA LEU A 120 34.09 -2.63 -9.63
C LEU A 120 34.46 -3.61 -8.50
N LEU A 121 33.46 -4.28 -7.93
CA LEU A 121 33.61 -5.17 -6.77
C LEU A 121 33.44 -6.66 -7.11
N LYS A 122 33.58 -7.03 -8.38
CA LYS A 122 33.38 -8.43 -8.85
C LYS A 122 34.33 -9.44 -8.19
N GLY A 123 35.52 -8.96 -7.79
CA GLY A 123 36.56 -9.75 -7.11
C GLY A 123 36.26 -10.03 -5.63
N MET A 124 35.24 -9.39 -5.05
CA MET A 124 34.83 -9.65 -3.67
C MET A 124 34.24 -11.06 -3.54
N PRO A 125 34.49 -11.76 -2.42
CA PRO A 125 33.83 -13.04 -2.15
C PRO A 125 32.32 -12.86 -2.14
N THR A 126 31.56 -13.91 -2.51
CA THR A 126 30.10 -13.85 -2.70
C THR A 126 29.34 -13.16 -1.56
N ASN A 127 29.71 -13.44 -0.31
CA ASN A 127 29.04 -12.88 0.88
C ASN A 127 29.35 -11.39 1.13
N TYR A 128 30.31 -10.82 0.41
CA TYR A 128 30.74 -9.42 0.52
C TYR A 128 30.46 -8.62 -0.76
N ARG A 129 29.84 -9.24 -1.76
CA ARG A 129 29.39 -8.53 -2.95
C ARG A 129 28.32 -7.48 -2.59
N PRO A 130 28.16 -6.43 -3.41
CA PRO A 130 27.11 -5.44 -3.21
C PRO A 130 25.74 -6.12 -3.07
N ALA A 131 25.06 -5.85 -1.98
CA ALA A 131 23.78 -6.49 -1.65
C ALA A 131 22.76 -5.44 -1.24
N VAL A 132 21.55 -5.57 -1.77
CA VAL A 132 20.43 -4.69 -1.42
C VAL A 132 19.96 -5.03 -0.02
N VAL A 133 19.75 -3.99 0.78
CA VAL A 133 19.15 -4.08 2.11
C VAL A 133 17.79 -3.39 2.09
N GLY A 134 16.87 -3.91 2.91
CA GLY A 134 15.52 -3.36 3.03
C GLY A 134 15.52 -1.90 3.46
N GLY A 135 14.45 -1.19 3.09
CA GLY A 135 14.24 0.19 3.48
C GLY A 135 13.26 0.39 4.62
N ASN A 136 13.25 1.59 5.16
CA ASN A 136 12.28 2.08 6.14
C ASN A 136 11.88 3.49 5.74
N TYR A 137 10.58 3.80 5.79
CA TYR A 137 10.08 5.13 5.40
C TYR A 137 10.93 6.27 6.01
N PRO A 138 11.36 7.27 5.22
CA PRO A 138 11.07 7.45 3.78
C PRO A 138 12.06 6.76 2.82
N LEU A 139 13.06 6.05 3.34
CA LEU A 139 14.07 5.35 2.55
C LEU A 139 13.48 4.12 1.84
N VAL A 140 13.73 4.04 0.53
CA VAL A 140 13.22 2.94 -0.31
C VAL A 140 13.99 1.66 -0.06
N CYS A 141 15.31 1.76 -0.13
CA CYS A 141 16.24 0.65 0.00
C CYS A 141 17.65 1.18 0.26
N GLY A 142 18.55 0.30 0.69
CA GLY A 142 19.97 0.58 0.74
C GLY A 142 20.78 -0.44 -0.05
N LEU A 143 22.04 -0.15 -0.27
CA LEU A 143 23.05 -1.04 -0.81
C LEU A 143 24.19 -1.15 0.19
N SER A 144 24.43 -2.36 0.68
CA SER A 144 25.60 -2.68 1.48
C SER A 144 26.79 -2.90 0.57
N VAL A 145 27.84 -2.09 0.70
CA VAL A 145 29.04 -2.15 -0.12
C VAL A 145 30.22 -2.50 0.76
N HIS A 146 30.88 -3.62 0.48
CA HIS A 146 32.14 -4.02 1.12
C HIS A 146 33.30 -3.84 0.16
N PHE A 147 34.45 -3.43 0.67
CA PHE A 147 35.67 -3.20 -0.10
C PHE A 147 36.90 -3.33 0.80
N PHE A 148 38.08 -3.53 0.20
CA PHE A 148 39.31 -3.54 0.97
C PHE A 148 39.70 -2.13 1.40
N PRO A 149 40.39 -1.95 2.55
CA PRO A 149 40.84 -0.64 3.00
C PRO A 149 41.64 0.14 1.94
N ALA A 150 42.45 -0.55 1.12
CA ALA A 150 43.22 0.05 0.04
C ALA A 150 42.35 0.68 -1.07
N ASP A 151 41.12 0.21 -1.23
CA ASP A 151 40.20 0.63 -2.30
C ASP A 151 39.24 1.74 -1.85
N GLU A 152 39.29 2.17 -0.58
CA GLU A 152 38.28 3.08 0.00
C GLU A 152 38.10 4.37 -0.81
N ALA A 153 39.19 5.03 -1.19
CA ALA A 153 39.13 6.28 -1.95
C ALA A 153 38.51 6.07 -3.34
N MET A 154 38.87 4.98 -4.02
CA MET A 154 38.34 4.64 -5.35
C MET A 154 36.84 4.33 -5.29
N VAL A 155 36.42 3.50 -4.32
CA VAL A 155 35.01 3.11 -4.17
C VAL A 155 34.14 4.31 -3.80
N ARG A 156 34.61 5.17 -2.88
CA ARG A 156 33.91 6.41 -2.53
C ARG A 156 33.80 7.37 -3.71
N ALA A 157 34.86 7.55 -4.49
CA ALA A 157 34.83 8.36 -5.71
C ALA A 157 33.84 7.80 -6.74
N HIS A 158 33.78 6.48 -6.91
CA HIS A 158 32.83 5.83 -7.80
C HIS A 158 31.38 6.09 -7.37
N ILE A 159 31.07 5.92 -6.07
CA ILE A 159 29.73 6.17 -5.51
C ILE A 159 29.33 7.65 -5.65
N ALA A 160 30.26 8.58 -5.48
CA ALA A 160 29.98 10.01 -5.62
C ALA A 160 29.69 10.40 -7.08
N ALA A 161 30.33 9.74 -8.04
CA ALA A 161 30.22 10.08 -9.46
C ALA A 161 29.13 9.30 -10.22
N ASN A 162 28.70 8.13 -9.73
CA ASN A 162 27.82 7.22 -10.48
C ASN A 162 26.67 6.68 -9.62
N PRO A 163 25.50 6.44 -10.20
CA PRO A 163 24.46 5.67 -9.54
C PRO A 163 24.94 4.24 -9.28
N VAL A 164 24.96 3.84 -8.01
CA VAL A 164 25.32 2.48 -7.57
C VAL A 164 24.10 1.63 -7.23
N ILE A 165 22.93 2.26 -7.16
CA ILE A 165 21.63 1.62 -6.99
C ILE A 165 20.82 1.89 -8.25
N THR A 166 20.15 0.86 -8.75
CA THR A 166 19.09 1.02 -9.75
C THR A 166 17.75 0.69 -9.12
N LEU A 167 16.72 1.45 -9.50
CA LEU A 167 15.34 1.23 -9.07
C LEU A 167 14.45 1.23 -10.30
N ARG A 168 13.59 0.22 -10.40
CA ARG A 168 12.48 0.18 -11.36
C ARG A 168 11.24 -0.28 -10.61
N ALA A 169 10.22 0.56 -10.59
CA ALA A 169 8.97 0.27 -9.91
C ALA A 169 7.78 0.90 -10.65
N SER A 170 6.61 0.32 -10.43
CA SER A 170 5.34 0.83 -10.94
C SER A 170 4.33 0.82 -9.81
N VAL A 171 3.74 1.98 -9.49
CA VAL A 171 2.60 2.07 -8.58
C VAL A 171 1.33 2.05 -9.43
N PRO A 172 0.40 1.10 -9.22
CA PRO A 172 -0.79 0.94 -10.04
C PRO A 172 -1.86 1.99 -9.66
N LEU A 173 -1.60 3.26 -9.98
CA LEU A 173 -2.54 4.35 -9.78
C LEU A 173 -3.61 4.39 -10.88
N CYS A 174 -4.75 5.01 -10.57
CA CYS A 174 -5.83 5.25 -11.52
C CYS A 174 -5.88 6.73 -11.92
N ALA A 175 -6.47 7.00 -13.09
CA ALA A 175 -6.66 8.36 -13.59
C ALA A 175 -7.56 9.17 -12.64
N THR A 176 -7.31 10.48 -12.51
CA THR A 176 -8.12 11.35 -11.65
C THR A 176 -9.56 11.51 -12.12
N ASN A 177 -9.83 11.24 -13.40
CA ASN A 177 -11.16 11.21 -14.00
C ASN A 177 -11.75 9.80 -14.10
N SER A 178 -11.21 8.82 -13.37
CA SER A 178 -11.78 7.47 -13.32
C SER A 178 -13.24 7.53 -12.81
N PRO A 179 -14.18 6.82 -13.46
CA PRO A 179 -15.57 6.81 -13.02
C PRO A 179 -15.71 6.23 -11.61
N LEU A 180 -16.64 6.78 -10.84
CA LEU A 180 -16.93 6.33 -9.47
C LEU A 180 -18.23 5.52 -9.44
N LEU A 181 -18.10 4.24 -9.13
CA LEU A 181 -19.22 3.34 -8.85
C LEU A 181 -19.92 3.76 -7.55
N ASN A 182 -21.23 4.02 -7.62
CA ASN A 182 -22.04 4.34 -6.43
C ASN A 182 -22.43 3.06 -5.67
N VAL A 183 -21.47 2.51 -4.93
CA VAL A 183 -21.67 1.31 -4.10
C VAL A 183 -22.83 1.47 -3.11
N PRO A 184 -23.02 2.61 -2.40
CA PRO A 184 -24.19 2.80 -1.54
C PRO A 184 -25.53 2.64 -2.26
N ALA A 185 -25.67 3.17 -3.47
CA ALA A 185 -26.91 3.05 -4.24
C ALA A 185 -27.17 1.60 -4.70
N ILE A 186 -26.12 0.85 -5.08
CA ILE A 186 -26.22 -0.58 -5.42
C ILE A 186 -26.62 -1.39 -4.18
N ASN A 187 -25.96 -1.13 -3.04
CA ASN A 187 -26.29 -1.77 -1.77
C ASN A 187 -27.74 -1.50 -1.37
N GLN A 188 -28.19 -0.25 -1.44
CA GLN A 188 -29.57 0.11 -1.11
C GLN A 188 -30.58 -0.64 -1.98
N ARG A 189 -30.28 -0.78 -3.29
CA ARG A 189 -31.14 -1.54 -4.19
C ARG A 189 -31.21 -3.02 -3.79
N LEU A 190 -30.06 -3.66 -3.57
CA LEU A 190 -30.01 -5.08 -3.19
C LEU A 190 -30.56 -5.35 -1.78
N VAL A 191 -30.52 -4.38 -0.86
CA VAL A 191 -31.21 -4.45 0.43
C VAL A 191 -32.72 -4.39 0.24
N THR A 192 -33.20 -3.49 -0.63
CA THR A 192 -34.63 -3.38 -0.96
C THR A 192 -35.15 -4.67 -1.61
N ASP A 193 -34.33 -5.30 -2.45
CA ASP A 193 -34.64 -6.57 -3.12
C ASP A 193 -34.47 -7.80 -2.18
N GLY A 194 -34.10 -7.60 -0.91
CA GLY A 194 -33.95 -8.66 0.09
C GLY A 194 -32.70 -9.55 -0.08
N VAL A 195 -31.78 -9.16 -0.96
CA VAL A 195 -30.53 -9.88 -1.25
C VAL A 195 -29.47 -9.60 -0.19
N LEU A 196 -29.40 -8.34 0.26
CA LEU A 196 -28.48 -7.88 1.29
C LEU A 196 -29.24 -7.49 2.56
N GLN A 197 -28.55 -7.57 3.68
CA GLN A 197 -28.98 -7.07 4.98
C GLN A 197 -27.93 -6.11 5.51
N THR A 198 -28.38 -4.97 6.03
CA THR A 198 -27.51 -4.02 6.73
C THR A 198 -27.27 -4.53 8.14
N THR A 199 -26.01 -4.68 8.52
CA THR A 199 -25.64 -5.04 9.89
C THR A 199 -25.02 -3.82 10.55
N PRO A 200 -25.60 -3.30 11.65
CA PRO A 200 -25.06 -2.14 12.35
C PRO A 200 -23.58 -2.33 12.67
N ASN A 201 -22.74 -1.36 12.30
CA ASN A 201 -21.29 -1.35 12.50
C ASN A 201 -20.49 -2.47 11.78
N LEU A 202 -21.14 -3.37 11.05
CA LEU A 202 -20.50 -4.50 10.35
C LEU A 202 -20.65 -4.41 8.82
N GLY A 203 -21.36 -3.41 8.31
CA GLY A 203 -21.50 -3.13 6.88
C GLY A 203 -22.75 -3.79 6.29
N VAL A 204 -22.60 -4.46 5.16
CA VAL A 204 -23.69 -5.22 4.52
C VAL A 204 -23.30 -6.67 4.30
N GLY A 205 -24.25 -7.58 4.40
CA GLY A 205 -24.01 -9.01 4.14
C GLY A 205 -25.21 -9.73 3.57
N GLY A 206 -24.98 -10.92 3.03
CA GLY A 206 -26.02 -11.76 2.45
C GLY A 206 -25.49 -13.14 2.06
N ASN A 207 -26.34 -13.94 1.41
CA ASN A 207 -25.91 -15.21 0.84
C ASN A 207 -25.01 -14.97 -0.39
N SER A 208 -23.85 -15.61 -0.46
CA SER A 208 -22.87 -15.34 -1.54
C SER A 208 -23.40 -15.61 -2.95
N TRP A 209 -24.22 -16.65 -3.12
CA TRP A 209 -24.80 -16.98 -4.43
C TRP A 209 -25.87 -15.97 -4.84
N ASN A 210 -26.74 -15.56 -3.92
CA ASN A 210 -27.73 -14.54 -4.19
C ASN A 210 -27.08 -13.19 -4.51
N VAL A 211 -26.04 -12.81 -3.75
CA VAL A 211 -25.30 -11.57 -4.01
C VAL A 211 -24.65 -11.61 -5.39
N LEU A 212 -23.95 -12.67 -5.76
CA LEU A 212 -23.33 -12.80 -7.08
C LEU A 212 -24.37 -12.75 -8.20
N PHE A 213 -25.44 -13.54 -8.09
CA PHE A 213 -26.46 -13.65 -9.13
C PHE A 213 -27.29 -12.38 -9.29
N GLU A 214 -27.87 -11.86 -8.20
CA GLU A 214 -28.76 -10.69 -8.26
C GLU A 214 -28.01 -9.40 -8.55
N SER A 215 -26.75 -9.26 -8.10
CA SER A 215 -25.93 -8.10 -8.51
C SER A 215 -25.55 -8.15 -9.99
N ALA A 216 -25.24 -9.32 -10.55
CA ALA A 216 -24.93 -9.47 -11.96
C ALA A 216 -26.17 -9.15 -12.83
N LYS A 217 -27.32 -9.68 -12.43
CA LYS A 217 -28.61 -9.37 -13.05
C LYS A 217 -28.94 -7.88 -12.94
N LEU A 218 -28.72 -7.25 -11.78
CA LEU A 218 -28.92 -5.82 -11.60
C LEU A 218 -28.00 -5.00 -12.51
N ALA A 219 -26.74 -5.41 -12.69
CA ALA A 219 -25.82 -4.74 -13.60
C ALA A 219 -26.30 -4.78 -15.06
N GLN A 220 -26.86 -5.90 -15.50
CA GLN A 220 -27.43 -6.03 -16.84
C GLN A 220 -28.72 -5.20 -17.02
N LEU A 221 -29.59 -5.19 -16.01
CA LEU A 221 -30.89 -4.50 -16.07
C LEU A 221 -30.80 -3.00 -15.79
N SER A 222 -29.75 -2.55 -15.11
CA SER A 222 -29.57 -1.15 -14.69
C SER A 222 -28.10 -0.73 -14.83
N PRO A 223 -27.56 -0.73 -16.07
CA PRO A 223 -26.14 -0.50 -16.32
C PRO A 223 -25.65 0.89 -15.88
N SER A 224 -26.54 1.89 -15.87
CA SER A 224 -26.24 3.24 -15.37
C SER A 224 -25.85 3.25 -13.88
N LEU A 225 -26.32 2.29 -13.09
CA LEU A 225 -25.96 2.13 -11.69
C LEU A 225 -24.51 1.65 -11.52
N PHE A 226 -23.97 0.99 -12.55
CA PHE A 226 -22.63 0.40 -12.57
C PHE A 226 -21.58 1.26 -13.31
N VAL A 227 -21.99 2.46 -13.76
CA VAL A 227 -21.10 3.55 -14.22
C VAL A 227 -20.16 3.14 -15.36
N THR A 228 -20.65 2.29 -16.26
CA THR A 228 -19.90 1.85 -17.45
C THR A 228 -20.85 1.63 -18.62
N SER A 229 -20.33 1.77 -19.84
CA SER A 229 -20.99 1.23 -21.04
C SER A 229 -20.93 -0.30 -21.08
N ASP A 230 -19.98 -0.90 -20.35
CA ASP A 230 -19.81 -2.35 -20.18
C ASP A 230 -20.16 -2.78 -18.75
N PRO A 231 -21.37 -3.32 -18.51
CA PRO A 231 -21.86 -3.69 -17.18
C PRO A 231 -20.95 -4.64 -16.41
N GLN A 232 -20.14 -5.44 -17.12
CA GLN A 232 -19.24 -6.41 -16.51
C GLN A 232 -18.17 -5.72 -15.66
N VAL A 233 -17.55 -4.65 -16.16
CA VAL A 233 -16.46 -3.94 -15.47
C VAL A 233 -16.94 -3.32 -14.15
N GLY A 234 -18.11 -2.69 -14.16
CA GLY A 234 -18.72 -2.13 -12.96
C GLY A 234 -19.12 -3.21 -11.97
N TRP A 235 -19.70 -4.33 -12.45
CA TRP A 235 -20.07 -5.46 -11.60
C TRP A 235 -18.86 -6.13 -10.94
N GLU A 236 -17.78 -6.37 -11.68
CA GLU A 236 -16.54 -6.92 -11.12
C GLU A 236 -15.95 -6.01 -10.04
N THR A 237 -15.97 -4.70 -10.28
CA THR A 237 -15.53 -3.69 -9.30
C THR A 237 -16.39 -3.75 -8.05
N TYR A 238 -17.71 -3.87 -8.20
CA TYR A 238 -18.65 -4.03 -7.09
C TYR A 238 -18.37 -5.31 -6.29
N ILE A 239 -18.28 -6.47 -6.94
CA ILE A 239 -18.09 -7.76 -6.25
C ILE A 239 -16.73 -7.84 -5.54
N LYS A 240 -15.68 -7.20 -6.04
CA LYS A 240 -14.37 -7.12 -5.36
C LYS A 240 -14.42 -6.41 -4.00
N SER A 241 -15.48 -5.66 -3.71
CA SER A 241 -15.68 -5.04 -2.39
C SER A 241 -16.23 -6.01 -1.33
N PHE A 242 -16.65 -7.21 -1.72
CA PHE A 242 -17.09 -8.26 -0.81
C PHE A 242 -15.97 -9.24 -0.46
N THR A 243 -15.93 -9.66 0.79
CA THR A 243 -15.33 -10.93 1.20
C THR A 243 -16.35 -12.04 0.95
N LEU A 244 -16.03 -12.97 0.06
CA LEU A 244 -16.89 -14.10 -0.30
C LEU A 244 -16.36 -15.37 0.38
N ASN A 245 -17.22 -16.04 1.14
CA ASN A 245 -17.00 -17.40 1.63
C ASN A 245 -18.02 -18.32 0.97
N LEU A 246 -17.63 -18.95 -0.14
CA LEU A 246 -18.53 -19.82 -0.92
C LEU A 246 -18.92 -21.10 -0.18
N THR A 247 -18.06 -21.57 0.74
CA THR A 247 -18.33 -22.76 1.56
C THR A 247 -19.38 -22.48 2.63
N ALA A 248 -19.23 -21.36 3.35
CA ALA A 248 -20.22 -20.89 4.33
C ALA A 248 -21.41 -20.18 3.66
N GLN A 249 -21.34 -19.96 2.35
CA GLN A 249 -22.30 -19.23 1.53
C GLN A 249 -22.55 -17.80 2.02
N THR A 250 -21.53 -17.13 2.53
CA THR A 250 -21.64 -15.76 3.03
C THR A 250 -20.89 -14.78 2.14
N ALA A 251 -21.48 -13.62 1.93
CA ALA A 251 -20.84 -12.45 1.34
C ALA A 251 -20.94 -11.30 2.35
N THR A 252 -19.82 -10.66 2.66
CA THR A 252 -19.77 -9.52 3.60
C THR A 252 -18.94 -8.39 3.00
N MET A 253 -19.47 -7.17 3.08
CA MET A 253 -18.77 -5.95 2.71
C MET A 253 -18.60 -5.09 3.96
N SER A 254 -17.38 -4.62 4.23
CA SER A 254 -17.08 -3.83 5.42
C SER A 254 -17.80 -2.47 5.41
N PRO A 255 -18.01 -1.83 6.58
CA PRO A 255 -18.69 -0.53 6.66
C PRO A 255 -18.06 0.54 5.74
N ALA A 256 -16.72 0.55 5.65
CA ALA A 256 -15.99 1.49 4.80
C ALA A 256 -16.28 1.26 3.32
N ALA A 257 -16.24 0.01 2.84
CA ALA A 257 -16.58 -0.30 1.46
C ALA A 257 -18.07 -0.04 1.16
N ALA A 258 -18.96 -0.34 2.11
CA ALA A 258 -20.41 -0.19 1.93
C ALA A 258 -20.91 1.25 1.87
N SER A 259 -20.16 2.19 2.45
CA SER A 259 -20.52 3.60 2.53
C SER A 259 -19.81 4.50 1.52
N ASN A 260 -18.78 4.00 0.84
CA ASN A 260 -17.97 4.79 -0.09
C ASN A 260 -18.14 4.35 -1.53
N SER A 261 -17.99 5.27 -2.47
CA SER A 261 -17.85 4.93 -3.89
C SER A 261 -16.59 4.12 -4.14
N ALA A 262 -16.61 3.29 -5.20
CA ALA A 262 -15.44 2.56 -5.67
C ALA A 262 -14.98 3.10 -7.03
N ALA A 263 -13.68 3.34 -7.21
CA ALA A 263 -13.16 3.79 -8.49
C ALA A 263 -13.11 2.64 -9.51
N ILE A 264 -13.67 2.86 -10.69
CA ILE A 264 -13.46 2.01 -11.86
C ILE A 264 -12.14 2.44 -12.47
N CYS A 265 -11.07 1.77 -12.04
CA CYS A 265 -9.71 2.19 -12.32
C CYS A 265 -9.43 2.24 -13.83
N THR A 266 -9.24 3.44 -14.38
CA THR A 266 -8.54 3.61 -15.66
C THR A 266 -7.05 3.66 -15.32
N PRO A 267 -6.23 2.65 -15.68
CA PRO A 267 -4.86 2.58 -15.21
C PRO A 267 -4.01 3.75 -15.70
N THR A 268 -3.40 4.47 -14.78
CA THR A 268 -2.37 5.50 -15.03
C THR A 268 -1.21 5.26 -14.08
N PRO A 269 -0.42 4.20 -14.30
CA PRO A 269 0.61 3.80 -13.36
C PRO A 269 1.66 4.90 -13.17
N LEU A 270 2.13 5.06 -11.94
CA LEU A 270 3.30 5.88 -11.65
C LEU A 270 4.55 5.03 -11.86
N VAL A 271 5.22 5.25 -12.98
CA VAL A 271 6.49 4.58 -13.29
C VAL A 271 7.63 5.35 -12.62
N ILE A 272 8.43 4.64 -11.83
CA ILE A 272 9.54 5.18 -11.05
C ILE A 272 10.82 4.50 -11.51
N ASN A 273 11.79 5.31 -11.92
CA ASN A 273 13.11 4.86 -12.34
C ASN A 273 14.20 5.69 -11.66
N PHE A 274 15.27 5.03 -11.22
CA PHE A 274 16.51 5.67 -10.78
C PHE A 274 17.71 4.81 -11.20
N GLY A 275 18.81 5.48 -11.52
CA GLY A 275 20.09 4.85 -11.86
C GLY A 275 20.21 4.34 -13.29
#